data_AF-A0A0Q9IME1-F1
#
_entry.id   AF-A0A0Q9IME1-F1
#
_cell.length_a   1.000
_cell.length_b   1.000
_cell.length_c   1.000
_cell.angle_alpha   90.00
_cell.angle_beta   90.00
_cell.angle_gamma   90.00
#
_symmetry.space_group_name_H-M   'P 1'
#
loop_
_entity.id
_entity.type
_entity.pdbx_description
1 polymer ?
#
loop_
_entity_poly.entity_id
_entity_poly.type
_entity_poly.pdbx_seq_one_letter_code
_entity_poly.pdbx_strand_id
1 'polypeptide(L)'
;MTNLTIYAHRGTNPYPDHSRDAYVWAVNYGADFIEPDLFLTKDGVLVASHDNHNYANLTYAEAKAIEPALMTFGEVIEIAKQMSIETGRQIGVIPETKSANYATSEAVIRDLIAHDFTDPNLVVIQSFQSSNLKMLHETIMPQYGVDLPLAFLGYNMSAATIADTATYADIIAPNQAALTAAGIEAAHAAGLKVVTWTVLGTEAQIQRLVDLGVDGVFVDATNTAREALSKINGVTVGYGTEGDDEIAGTDGDDLIYGMAGDDEISAGDGNDVVYGDAGDDIIEGGAGNDVLVGGAGDDELFGGAGDDVLKGGVGDDLLDGGDGVDTADYSDDTAGVTVDLSAGTASGDEAGDDELIS
;
A
#
# COMPACT_ATOMS: atom_id res chain seq x y z
N MET A 1 12.41 -8.76 9.05
CA MET A 1 11.76 -7.47 9.37
C MET A 1 10.41 -7.75 10.02
N THR A 2 9.92 -6.85 10.88
CA THR A 2 8.54 -6.93 11.36
C THR A 2 7.60 -6.45 10.25
N ASN A 3 6.64 -7.29 9.83
CA ASN A 3 5.69 -6.96 8.76
C ASN A 3 4.49 -6.20 9.33
N LEU A 4 4.72 -4.99 9.85
CA LEU A 4 3.64 -4.11 10.28
C LEU A 4 3.14 -3.32 9.06
N THR A 5 1.92 -3.62 8.59
CA THR A 5 1.30 -2.89 7.48
C THR A 5 0.90 -1.48 7.91
N ILE A 6 1.30 -0.48 7.11
CA ILE A 6 0.94 0.94 7.31
C ILE A 6 -0.26 1.29 6.43
N TYR A 7 -1.38 1.60 7.08
CA TYR A 7 -2.58 2.12 6.43
C TYR A 7 -2.63 3.64 6.60
N ALA A 8 -2.66 4.37 5.49
CA ALA A 8 -2.75 5.83 5.49
C ALA A 8 -4.18 6.29 5.73
N HIS A 9 -4.48 6.70 6.96
CA HIS A 9 -5.82 7.08 7.40
C HIS A 9 -6.28 8.36 6.69
N ARG A 10 -7.17 8.21 5.70
CA ARG A 10 -7.67 9.30 4.83
C ARG A 10 -6.61 9.92 3.91
N GLY A 11 -5.56 9.15 3.61
CA GLY A 11 -4.29 9.71 3.18
C GLY A 11 -3.47 10.12 4.41
N THR A 12 -2.59 11.11 4.32
CA THR A 12 -1.93 11.66 5.51
C THR A 12 -1.61 13.14 5.38
N ASN A 13 -1.31 13.76 6.53
CA ASN A 13 -0.81 15.14 6.59
C ASN A 13 0.47 15.31 5.77
N PRO A 14 0.73 16.52 5.21
CA PRO A 14 0.11 17.80 5.54
C PRO A 14 -1.13 18.18 4.72
N TYR A 15 -1.56 17.31 3.81
CA TYR A 15 -2.66 17.61 2.90
C TYR A 15 -4.03 17.32 3.52
N PRO A 16 -5.11 17.94 3.01
CA PRO A 16 -6.46 17.67 3.49
C PRO A 16 -6.85 16.20 3.33
N ASP A 17 -7.57 15.66 4.33
CA ASP A 17 -8.17 14.32 4.28
C ASP A 17 -8.87 14.07 2.94
N HIS A 18 -8.68 12.86 2.40
CA HIS A 18 -9.29 12.37 1.17
C HIS A 18 -9.00 13.19 -0.10
N SER A 19 -7.87 13.90 -0.13
CA SER A 19 -7.37 14.56 -1.34
C SER A 19 -6.34 13.69 -2.07
N ARG A 20 -6.16 13.96 -3.37
CA ARG A 20 -5.12 13.29 -4.18
C ARG A 20 -3.74 13.44 -3.53
N ASP A 21 -3.38 14.66 -3.17
CA ASP A 21 -2.08 14.96 -2.57
C ASP A 21 -1.88 14.21 -1.25
N ALA A 22 -2.92 14.04 -0.43
CA ALA A 22 -2.83 13.26 0.81
C ALA A 22 -2.57 11.78 0.56
N TYR A 23 -3.14 11.21 -0.50
CA TYR A 23 -2.93 9.80 -0.87
C TYR A 23 -1.57 9.57 -1.51
N VAL A 24 -1.16 10.43 -2.45
CA VAL A 24 0.17 10.36 -3.10
C VAL A 24 1.27 10.52 -2.06
N TRP A 25 1.19 11.58 -1.24
CA TRP A 25 2.13 11.80 -0.14
C TRP A 25 2.22 10.58 0.78
N ALA A 26 1.08 9.99 1.14
CA ALA A 26 1.10 8.83 2.01
C ALA A 26 1.94 7.68 1.43
N VAL A 27 1.80 7.40 0.14
CA VAL A 27 2.51 6.32 -0.55
C VAL A 27 4.00 6.60 -0.69
N ASN A 28 4.39 7.81 -1.11
CA ASN A 28 5.80 8.22 -1.22
C ASN A 28 6.54 8.06 0.11
N TYR A 29 5.82 8.24 1.23
CA TYR A 29 6.36 8.01 2.57
C TYR A 29 6.05 6.62 3.14
N GLY A 30 5.96 5.64 2.26
CA GLY A 30 5.92 4.22 2.60
C GLY A 30 4.59 3.75 3.17
N ALA A 31 3.43 4.29 2.79
CA ALA A 31 2.15 3.61 3.05
C ALA A 31 2.03 2.36 2.18
N ASP A 32 1.41 1.30 2.72
CA ASP A 32 1.10 0.08 1.96
C ASP A 32 -0.35 0.12 1.42
N PHE A 33 -1.23 0.82 2.14
CA PHE A 33 -2.64 0.99 1.78
C PHE A 33 -3.10 2.43 2.00
N ILE A 34 -3.99 2.91 1.13
CA ILE A 34 -4.74 4.16 1.33
C ILE A 34 -6.16 3.89 1.84
N GLU A 35 -6.61 4.67 2.81
CA GLU A 35 -7.92 4.48 3.46
C GLU A 35 -8.90 5.60 3.07
N PRO A 36 -9.92 5.32 2.24
CA PRO A 36 -11.02 6.26 2.02
C PRO A 36 -12.27 5.92 2.86
N ASP A 37 -12.87 6.95 3.47
CA ASP A 37 -14.21 6.87 4.07
C ASP A 37 -15.26 7.11 2.98
N LEU A 38 -16.22 6.20 2.79
CA LEU A 38 -17.13 6.25 1.64
C LEU A 38 -18.59 6.53 2.01
N PHE A 39 -19.18 7.45 1.26
CA PHE A 39 -20.62 7.69 1.19
C PHE A 39 -21.15 7.52 -0.23
N LEU A 40 -22.41 7.06 -0.35
CA LEU A 40 -23.10 6.91 -1.63
C LEU A 40 -24.00 8.12 -1.89
N THR A 41 -23.85 8.77 -3.04
CA THR A 41 -24.74 9.84 -3.50
C THR A 41 -26.10 9.27 -3.95
N LYS A 42 -27.11 10.15 -4.06
CA LYS A 42 -28.46 9.78 -4.50
C LYS A 42 -28.50 9.13 -5.89
N ASP A 43 -27.58 9.52 -6.76
CA ASP A 43 -27.41 9.00 -8.13
C ASP A 43 -26.39 7.86 -8.22
N GLY A 44 -25.92 7.33 -7.09
CA GLY A 44 -25.17 6.08 -7.02
C GLY A 44 -23.66 6.19 -7.19
N VAL A 45 -23.08 7.38 -6.98
CA VAL A 45 -21.62 7.60 -7.03
C VAL A 45 -21.05 7.50 -5.62
N LEU A 46 -19.98 6.72 -5.44
CA LEU A 46 -19.23 6.69 -4.20
C LEU A 46 -18.28 7.87 -4.11
N VAL A 47 -18.35 8.61 -3.00
CA VAL A 47 -17.49 9.75 -2.74
C VAL A 47 -16.68 9.55 -1.45
N ALA A 48 -15.43 9.98 -1.48
CA ALA A 48 -14.50 9.89 -0.35
C ALA A 48 -14.64 11.12 0.55
N SER A 49 -15.11 10.92 1.78
CA SER A 49 -15.30 11.95 2.79
C SER A 49 -15.56 11.31 4.14
N HIS A 50 -14.91 11.80 5.21
CA HIS A 50 -15.18 11.34 6.57
C HIS A 50 -16.55 11.79 7.09
N ASP A 51 -16.91 13.06 6.82
CA ASP A 51 -18.10 13.69 7.35
C ASP A 51 -19.30 13.53 6.41
N ASN A 52 -20.48 13.20 6.97
CA ASN A 52 -21.68 13.04 6.17
C ASN A 52 -22.32 14.41 5.85
N HIS A 53 -22.06 14.95 4.67
CA HIS A 53 -22.70 16.17 4.14
C HIS A 53 -24.09 15.91 3.52
N ASN A 54 -24.81 14.89 4.01
CA ASN A 54 -26.12 14.47 3.51
C ASN A 54 -26.07 13.95 2.05
N TYR A 55 -24.98 13.29 1.69
CA TYR A 55 -24.71 12.82 0.32
C TYR A 55 -25.82 11.94 -0.24
N ALA A 56 -26.46 11.10 0.58
CA ALA A 56 -27.57 10.24 0.16
C ALA A 56 -28.78 11.00 -0.44
N ASN A 57 -28.87 12.32 -0.22
CA ASN A 57 -29.92 13.17 -0.78
C ASN A 57 -29.44 14.10 -1.91
N LEU A 58 -28.16 14.09 -2.23
CA LEU A 58 -27.53 14.91 -3.26
C LEU A 58 -27.11 14.02 -4.44
N THR A 59 -27.27 14.50 -5.65
CA THR A 59 -26.53 13.96 -6.80
C THR A 59 -25.04 14.25 -6.64
N TYR A 60 -24.17 13.52 -7.33
CA TYR A 60 -22.74 13.81 -7.32
C TYR A 60 -22.45 15.24 -7.77
N ALA A 61 -23.14 15.72 -8.80
CA ALA A 61 -23.00 17.09 -9.29
C ALA A 61 -23.37 18.15 -8.22
N GLU A 62 -24.41 17.90 -7.42
CA GLU A 62 -24.79 18.78 -6.30
C GLU A 62 -23.77 18.70 -5.16
N ALA A 63 -23.26 17.51 -4.84
CA ALA A 63 -22.22 17.33 -3.83
C ALA A 63 -20.91 18.05 -4.20
N LYS A 64 -20.45 17.87 -5.45
CA LYS A 64 -19.25 18.53 -6.00
C LYS A 64 -19.39 20.05 -6.07
N ALA A 65 -20.62 20.58 -6.22
CA ALA A 65 -20.86 22.01 -6.15
C ALA A 65 -20.72 22.59 -4.73
N ILE A 66 -20.91 21.76 -3.69
CA ILE A 66 -20.68 22.12 -2.29
C ILE A 66 -19.21 21.94 -1.92
N GLU A 67 -18.61 20.84 -2.38
CA GLU A 67 -17.24 20.45 -2.09
C GLU A 67 -16.48 20.18 -3.40
N PRO A 68 -15.87 21.21 -4.01
CA PRO A 68 -15.20 21.06 -5.31
C PRO A 68 -14.06 20.04 -5.32
N ALA A 69 -13.42 19.80 -4.17
CA ALA A 69 -12.33 18.83 -4.02
C ALA A 69 -12.81 17.37 -3.85
N LEU A 70 -14.13 17.13 -3.69
CA LEU A 70 -14.69 15.82 -3.35
C LEU A 70 -14.33 14.74 -4.37
N MET A 71 -13.52 13.77 -3.97
CA MET A 71 -13.10 12.68 -4.84
C MET A 71 -14.16 11.57 -4.90
N THR A 72 -14.24 10.90 -6.03
CA THR A 72 -14.95 9.63 -6.18
C THR A 72 -14.07 8.47 -5.73
N PHE A 73 -14.68 7.33 -5.38
CA PHE A 73 -13.89 6.14 -5.05
C PHE A 73 -13.09 5.62 -6.25
N GLY A 74 -13.65 5.69 -7.46
CA GLY A 74 -12.91 5.38 -8.69
C GLY A 74 -11.63 6.19 -8.85
N GLU A 75 -11.65 7.50 -8.56
CA GLU A 75 -10.42 8.33 -8.58
C GLU A 75 -9.39 7.89 -7.53
N VAL A 76 -9.83 7.36 -6.38
CA VAL A 76 -8.92 6.81 -5.35
C VAL A 76 -8.29 5.49 -5.82
N ILE A 77 -9.05 4.62 -6.48
CA ILE A 77 -8.53 3.37 -7.07
C ILE A 77 -7.47 3.71 -8.13
N GLU A 78 -7.74 4.68 -9.01
CA GLU A 78 -6.76 5.07 -10.04
C GLU A 78 -5.49 5.67 -9.44
N ILE A 79 -5.56 6.34 -8.28
CA ILE A 79 -4.35 6.76 -7.55
C ILE A 79 -3.56 5.55 -7.08
N ALA A 80 -4.19 4.55 -6.44
CA ALA A 80 -3.48 3.37 -5.96
C ALA A 80 -2.79 2.61 -7.11
N LYS A 81 -3.49 2.46 -8.25
CA LYS A 81 -2.92 1.83 -9.46
C LYS A 81 -1.75 2.63 -10.03
N GLN A 82 -1.93 3.94 -10.18
CA GLN A 82 -0.88 4.82 -10.69
C GLN A 82 0.35 4.79 -9.78
N MET A 83 0.17 4.92 -8.47
CA MET A 83 1.27 4.85 -7.52
C MET A 83 1.93 3.48 -7.50
N SER A 84 1.20 2.39 -7.78
CA SER A 84 1.81 1.06 -7.86
C SER A 84 2.76 0.93 -9.04
N ILE A 85 2.39 1.56 -10.16
CA ILE A 85 3.24 1.64 -11.36
C ILE A 85 4.43 2.55 -11.06
N GLU A 86 4.17 3.78 -10.63
CA GLU A 86 5.21 4.78 -10.35
C GLU A 86 6.23 4.29 -9.34
N THR A 87 5.83 3.56 -8.29
CA THR A 87 6.77 3.13 -7.24
C THR A 87 7.33 1.71 -7.44
N GLY A 88 6.83 0.97 -8.43
CA GLY A 88 7.04 -0.47 -8.54
C GLY A 88 6.53 -1.30 -7.34
N ARG A 89 5.77 -0.69 -6.40
CA ARG A 89 5.22 -1.32 -5.19
C ARG A 89 3.75 -1.69 -5.38
N GLN A 90 3.28 -2.66 -4.61
CA GLN A 90 1.89 -3.09 -4.62
C GLN A 90 1.04 -2.26 -3.64
N ILE A 91 0.36 -1.21 -4.12
CA ILE A 91 -0.39 -0.26 -3.28
C ILE A 91 -1.88 -0.62 -3.21
N GLY A 92 -2.38 -0.87 -2.01
CA GLY A 92 -3.77 -1.27 -1.78
C GLY A 92 -4.72 -0.14 -1.38
N VAL A 93 -6.03 -0.46 -1.37
CA VAL A 93 -7.09 0.41 -0.81
C VAL A 93 -7.85 -0.32 0.32
N ILE A 94 -8.19 0.42 1.37
CA ILE A 94 -9.00 -0.08 2.50
C ILE A 94 -10.27 0.75 2.73
N PRO A 95 -11.29 0.69 1.83
CA PRO A 95 -12.47 1.54 1.94
C PRO A 95 -13.33 1.26 3.18
N GLU A 96 -13.66 2.31 3.95
CA GLU A 96 -14.67 2.25 5.02
C GLU A 96 -16.08 2.55 4.49
N THR A 97 -17.02 1.62 4.73
CA THR A 97 -18.44 1.87 4.46
C THR A 97 -19.12 2.58 5.65
N LYS A 98 -19.34 3.90 5.52
CA LYS A 98 -19.90 4.74 6.61
C LYS A 98 -21.40 4.58 6.86
N SER A 99 -22.12 4.07 5.86
CA SER A 99 -23.57 3.95 5.94
C SER A 99 -24.00 2.58 6.45
N ALA A 100 -24.98 2.53 7.34
CA ALA A 100 -25.60 1.27 7.81
C ALA A 100 -26.53 0.60 6.76
N ASN A 101 -26.39 0.96 5.48
CA ASN A 101 -27.16 0.39 4.38
C ASN A 101 -26.26 -0.47 3.49
N TYR A 102 -26.87 -1.46 2.83
CA TYR A 102 -26.15 -2.37 1.94
C TYR A 102 -25.87 -1.77 0.56
N ALA A 103 -26.56 -0.69 0.18
CA ALA A 103 -26.37 -0.05 -1.12
C ALA A 103 -24.95 0.53 -1.26
N THR A 104 -24.40 1.08 -0.17
CA THR A 104 -23.01 1.58 -0.15
C THR A 104 -22.03 0.42 -0.30
N SER A 105 -22.22 -0.67 0.45
CA SER A 105 -21.38 -1.87 0.35
C SER A 105 -21.42 -2.52 -1.03
N GLU A 106 -22.60 -2.61 -1.65
CA GLU A 106 -22.73 -3.14 -3.02
C GLU A 106 -22.08 -2.22 -4.06
N ALA A 107 -22.21 -0.90 -3.91
CA ALA A 107 -21.56 0.06 -4.78
C ALA A 107 -20.03 -0.06 -4.74
N VAL A 108 -19.44 -0.35 -3.56
CA VAL A 108 -17.98 -0.56 -3.44
C VAL A 108 -17.53 -1.73 -4.31
N ILE A 109 -18.24 -2.85 -4.25
CA ILE A 109 -17.94 -4.03 -5.09
C ILE A 109 -18.09 -3.70 -6.58
N ARG A 110 -19.13 -2.92 -6.96
CA ARG A 110 -19.34 -2.53 -8.36
C ARG A 110 -18.23 -1.63 -8.88
N ASP A 111 -17.75 -0.66 -8.09
CA ASP A 111 -16.67 0.23 -8.49
C ASP A 111 -15.34 -0.53 -8.59
N LEU A 112 -15.01 -1.40 -7.63
CA LEU A 112 -13.80 -2.25 -7.70
C LEU A 112 -13.77 -3.09 -8.99
N ILE A 113 -14.89 -3.72 -9.35
CA ILE A 113 -15.01 -4.49 -10.60
C ILE A 113 -14.91 -3.58 -11.84
N ALA A 114 -15.54 -2.40 -11.80
CA ALA A 114 -15.52 -1.47 -12.92
C ALA A 114 -14.11 -0.93 -13.22
N HIS A 115 -13.23 -0.91 -12.22
CA HIS A 115 -11.85 -0.44 -12.30
C HIS A 115 -10.80 -1.56 -12.38
N ASP A 116 -11.24 -2.82 -12.47
CA ASP A 116 -10.38 -4.02 -12.50
C ASP A 116 -9.42 -4.10 -11.30
N PHE A 117 -9.95 -3.82 -10.10
CA PHE A 117 -9.18 -3.72 -8.87
C PHE A 117 -9.76 -4.65 -7.80
N THR A 118 -9.75 -5.95 -8.06
CA THR A 118 -10.32 -6.98 -7.17
C THR A 118 -9.29 -7.99 -6.68
N ASP A 119 -8.00 -7.63 -6.65
CA ASP A 119 -6.97 -8.47 -6.03
C ASP A 119 -7.16 -8.48 -4.50
N PRO A 120 -7.34 -9.67 -3.87
CA PRO A 120 -7.50 -9.77 -2.42
C PRO A 120 -6.25 -9.33 -1.63
N ASN A 121 -5.08 -9.19 -2.25
CA ASN A 121 -3.89 -8.63 -1.61
C ASN A 121 -3.90 -7.10 -1.59
N LEU A 122 -4.67 -6.45 -2.47
CA LEU A 122 -4.71 -5.00 -2.63
C LEU A 122 -5.99 -4.36 -2.10
N VAL A 123 -6.99 -5.16 -1.70
CA VAL A 123 -8.28 -4.62 -1.26
C VAL A 123 -8.73 -5.24 0.06
N VAL A 124 -9.06 -4.38 1.03
CA VAL A 124 -9.71 -4.79 2.28
C VAL A 124 -10.93 -3.90 2.51
N ILE A 125 -12.13 -4.45 2.70
CA ILE A 125 -13.31 -3.61 2.96
C ILE A 125 -13.57 -3.56 4.46
N GLN A 126 -13.72 -2.34 5.01
CA GLN A 126 -13.91 -2.15 6.44
C GLN A 126 -15.25 -1.50 6.81
N SER A 127 -15.71 -1.79 8.04
CA SER A 127 -16.90 -1.15 8.61
C SER A 127 -17.01 -1.36 10.11
N PHE A 128 -17.60 -0.40 10.82
CA PHE A 128 -18.11 -0.57 12.19
C PHE A 128 -19.41 -1.40 12.25
N GLN A 129 -20.06 -1.64 11.11
CA GLN A 129 -21.34 -2.35 11.04
C GLN A 129 -21.10 -3.82 10.66
N SER A 130 -21.06 -4.72 11.65
CA SER A 130 -20.89 -6.16 11.38
C SER A 130 -21.98 -6.74 10.48
N SER A 131 -23.19 -6.17 10.49
CA SER A 131 -24.26 -6.56 9.56
C SER A 131 -23.94 -6.26 8.10
N ASN A 132 -23.18 -5.20 7.80
CA ASN A 132 -22.76 -4.90 6.43
C ASN A 132 -21.67 -5.87 5.98
N LEU A 133 -20.70 -6.16 6.84
CA LEU A 133 -19.63 -7.11 6.53
C LEU A 133 -20.16 -8.53 6.34
N LYS A 134 -21.09 -8.99 7.20
CA LYS A 134 -21.81 -10.26 7.00
C LYS A 134 -22.59 -10.29 5.68
N MET A 135 -23.26 -9.19 5.32
CA MET A 135 -23.95 -9.09 4.03
C MET A 135 -22.99 -9.13 2.84
N LEU A 136 -21.83 -8.47 2.94
CA LEU A 136 -20.76 -8.55 1.94
C LEU A 136 -20.29 -9.99 1.77
N HIS A 137 -19.93 -10.65 2.86
CA HIS A 137 -19.41 -12.02 2.89
C HIS A 137 -20.43 -13.05 2.38
N GLU A 138 -21.65 -13.04 2.92
CA GLU A 138 -22.61 -14.12 2.69
C GLU A 138 -23.39 -13.95 1.37
N THR A 139 -23.51 -12.72 0.86
CA THR A 139 -24.49 -12.40 -0.19
C THR A 139 -23.92 -11.57 -1.33
N ILE A 140 -23.36 -10.38 -1.06
CA ILE A 140 -22.98 -9.45 -2.14
C ILE A 140 -21.78 -9.99 -2.91
N MET A 141 -20.64 -10.26 -2.27
CA MET A 141 -19.43 -10.72 -2.98
C MET A 141 -19.67 -12.01 -3.78
N PRO A 142 -20.37 -13.04 -3.26
CA PRO A 142 -20.77 -14.21 -4.04
C PRO A 142 -21.63 -13.91 -5.28
N GLN A 143 -22.49 -12.88 -5.25
CA GLN A 143 -23.29 -12.49 -6.42
C GLN A 143 -22.43 -11.96 -7.57
N TYR A 144 -21.29 -11.35 -7.24
CA TYR A 144 -20.36 -10.80 -8.21
C TYR A 144 -19.19 -11.73 -8.55
N GLY A 145 -19.06 -12.86 -7.84
CA GLY A 145 -17.94 -13.78 -8.03
C GLY A 145 -16.61 -13.22 -7.50
N VAL A 146 -16.68 -12.36 -6.49
CA VAL A 146 -15.54 -11.73 -5.82
C VAL A 146 -15.41 -12.32 -4.42
N ASP A 147 -14.19 -12.35 -3.87
CA ASP A 147 -13.90 -12.73 -2.48
C ASP A 147 -12.75 -11.86 -1.98
N LEU A 148 -13.07 -10.83 -1.19
CA LEU A 148 -12.11 -9.83 -0.73
C LEU A 148 -12.04 -9.84 0.80
N PRO A 149 -10.85 -9.62 1.38
CA PRO A 149 -10.71 -9.51 2.82
C PRO A 149 -11.62 -8.46 3.44
N LEU A 150 -12.17 -8.78 4.61
CA LEU A 150 -13.01 -7.87 5.39
C LEU A 150 -12.37 -7.52 6.73
N ALA A 151 -12.53 -6.26 7.16
CA ALA A 151 -12.06 -5.76 8.45
C ALA A 151 -13.19 -5.19 9.32
N PHE A 152 -13.39 -5.78 10.50
CA PHE A 152 -14.38 -5.30 11.46
C PHE A 152 -13.79 -4.24 12.40
N LEU A 153 -14.25 -3.00 12.25
CA LEU A 153 -13.86 -1.89 13.14
C LEU A 153 -14.61 -1.97 14.48
N GLY A 154 -13.88 -1.84 15.58
CA GLY A 154 -14.46 -2.01 16.91
C GLY A 154 -13.73 -1.30 18.05
N TYR A 155 -14.33 -1.38 19.24
CA TYR A 155 -13.82 -0.76 20.48
C TYR A 155 -13.48 -1.78 21.57
N ASN A 156 -13.46 -3.08 21.25
CA ASN A 156 -13.11 -4.14 22.19
C ASN A 156 -12.63 -5.39 21.46
N MET A 157 -11.90 -6.24 22.19
CA MET A 157 -11.44 -7.55 21.73
C MET A 157 -11.93 -8.65 22.67
N SER A 158 -13.21 -8.63 23.04
CA SER A 158 -13.75 -9.71 23.87
C SER A 158 -13.71 -11.05 23.11
N ALA A 159 -13.59 -12.17 23.82
CA ALA A 159 -13.59 -13.49 23.17
C ALA A 159 -14.85 -13.74 22.31
N ALA A 160 -16.00 -13.18 22.72
CA ALA A 160 -17.22 -13.25 21.93
C ALA A 160 -17.15 -12.41 20.65
N THR A 161 -16.53 -11.23 20.72
CA THR A 161 -16.30 -10.36 19.56
C THR A 161 -15.35 -11.02 18.57
N ILE A 162 -14.22 -11.54 19.05
CA ILE A 162 -13.25 -12.26 18.23
C ILE A 162 -13.91 -13.46 17.53
N ALA A 163 -14.65 -14.28 18.29
CA ALA A 163 -15.32 -15.45 17.74
C ALA A 163 -16.40 -15.09 16.71
N ASP A 164 -17.15 -13.99 16.90
CA ASP A 164 -18.13 -13.53 15.92
C ASP A 164 -17.43 -12.98 14.66
N THR A 165 -16.41 -12.13 14.82
CA THR A 165 -15.65 -11.55 13.71
C THR A 165 -15.02 -12.60 12.81
N ALA A 166 -14.43 -13.65 13.39
CA ALA A 166 -13.83 -14.76 12.64
C ALA A 166 -14.82 -15.56 11.77
N THR A 167 -16.12 -15.31 11.87
CA THR A 167 -17.11 -15.96 10.99
C THR A 167 -17.35 -15.24 9.66
N TYR A 168 -16.88 -14.00 9.52
CA TYR A 168 -17.17 -13.18 8.33
C TYR A 168 -16.06 -12.23 7.92
N ALA A 169 -14.97 -12.12 8.67
CA ALA A 169 -13.89 -11.17 8.41
C ALA A 169 -12.53 -11.80 8.69
N ASP A 170 -11.51 -11.21 8.08
CA ASP A 170 -10.10 -11.62 8.15
C ASP A 170 -9.33 -10.76 9.14
N ILE A 171 -9.85 -9.57 9.44
CA ILE A 171 -9.23 -8.59 10.31
C ILE A 171 -10.22 -8.15 11.40
N ILE A 172 -9.75 -8.15 12.65
CA ILE A 172 -10.39 -7.38 13.73
C ILE A 172 -9.61 -6.08 13.93
N ALA A 173 -10.32 -4.95 13.86
CA ALA A 173 -9.72 -3.64 13.89
C ALA A 173 -10.12 -2.81 15.13
N PRO A 174 -9.55 -3.11 16.33
CA PRO A 174 -9.89 -2.40 17.56
C PRO A 174 -9.19 -1.05 17.67
N ASN A 175 -9.81 -0.11 18.40
CA ASN A 175 -9.11 1.09 18.84
C ASN A 175 -7.95 0.76 19.81
N GLN A 176 -6.97 1.66 19.90
CA GLN A 176 -5.76 1.42 20.71
C GLN A 176 -6.01 1.02 22.17
N ALA A 177 -7.07 1.56 22.79
CA ALA A 177 -7.40 1.32 24.18
C ALA A 177 -7.89 -0.11 24.46
N ALA A 178 -8.35 -0.82 23.43
CA ALA A 178 -8.82 -2.20 23.54
C ALA A 178 -7.70 -3.24 23.37
N LEU A 179 -6.52 -2.83 22.91
CA LEU A 179 -5.40 -3.74 22.67
C LEU A 179 -4.87 -4.34 23.98
N THR A 180 -4.77 -5.66 24.01
CA THR A 180 -4.10 -6.42 25.07
C THR A 180 -3.38 -7.61 24.43
N ALA A 181 -2.22 -8.02 24.97
CA ALA A 181 -1.47 -9.16 24.45
C ALA A 181 -2.34 -10.44 24.36
N ALA A 182 -3.15 -10.71 25.40
CA ALA A 182 -4.06 -11.85 25.40
C ALA A 182 -5.18 -11.75 24.36
N GLY A 183 -5.68 -10.54 24.08
CA GLY A 183 -6.68 -10.32 23.04
C GLY A 183 -6.10 -10.52 21.64
N ILE A 184 -4.86 -10.07 21.41
CA ILE A 184 -4.15 -10.24 20.14
C ILE A 184 -3.85 -11.72 19.90
N GLU A 185 -3.27 -12.41 20.89
CA GLU A 185 -3.03 -13.86 20.82
C GLU A 185 -4.31 -14.64 20.52
N ALA A 186 -5.43 -14.27 21.17
CA ALA A 186 -6.73 -14.90 20.91
C ALA A 186 -7.28 -14.61 19.50
N ALA A 187 -7.06 -13.41 18.96
CA ALA A 187 -7.46 -13.06 17.60
C ALA A 187 -6.63 -13.85 16.56
N HIS A 188 -5.30 -13.89 16.72
CA HIS A 188 -4.43 -14.71 15.88
C HIS A 188 -4.78 -16.20 15.95
N ALA A 189 -5.07 -16.72 17.14
CA ALA A 189 -5.52 -18.11 17.31
C ALA A 189 -6.87 -18.40 16.63
N ALA A 190 -7.70 -17.37 16.41
CA ALA A 190 -8.93 -17.46 15.65
C ALA A 190 -8.74 -17.24 14.13
N GLY A 191 -7.50 -17.02 13.68
CA GLY A 191 -7.17 -16.78 12.27
C GLY A 191 -7.35 -15.33 11.82
N LEU A 192 -7.56 -14.39 12.74
CA LEU A 192 -7.72 -12.97 12.43
C LEU A 192 -6.38 -12.25 12.50
N LYS A 193 -6.12 -11.34 11.55
CA LYS A 193 -5.14 -10.26 11.74
C LYS A 193 -5.70 -9.21 12.69
N VAL A 194 -4.83 -8.52 13.42
CA VAL A 194 -5.17 -7.39 14.29
C VAL A 194 -4.61 -6.11 13.70
N VAL A 195 -5.49 -5.17 13.37
CA VAL A 195 -5.09 -3.84 12.87
C VAL A 195 -5.63 -2.77 13.82
N THR A 196 -4.85 -1.79 14.24
CA THR A 196 -5.38 -0.75 15.16
C THR A 196 -5.46 0.61 14.52
N TRP A 197 -6.38 1.43 15.02
CA TRP A 197 -6.56 2.82 14.60
C TRP A 197 -6.69 3.75 15.83
N THR A 198 -6.30 5.02 15.76
CA THR A 198 -5.36 5.65 14.80
C THR A 198 -4.22 6.23 15.63
N VAL A 199 -2.97 6.20 15.12
CA VAL A 199 -1.80 6.80 15.77
C VAL A 199 -1.17 7.89 14.92
N LEU A 200 -0.35 8.74 15.53
CA LEU A 200 0.52 9.67 14.78
C LEU A 200 1.75 8.98 14.18
N GLY A 201 2.06 7.75 14.58
CA GLY A 201 3.20 7.00 14.05
C GLY A 201 4.52 7.21 14.79
N THR A 202 4.53 7.85 15.98
CA THR A 202 5.78 8.05 16.73
C THR A 202 6.49 6.73 17.07
N GLU A 203 7.81 6.77 17.22
CA GLU A 203 8.64 5.59 17.56
C GLU A 203 8.11 4.80 18.77
N ALA A 204 7.74 5.50 19.85
CA ALA A 204 7.17 4.85 21.04
C ALA A 204 5.80 4.19 20.76
N GLN A 205 5.00 4.74 19.85
CA GLN A 205 3.72 4.13 19.45
C GLN A 205 3.97 2.89 18.59
N ILE A 206 4.80 2.99 17.55
CA ILE A 206 5.09 1.86 16.65
C ILE A 206 5.79 0.73 17.41
N GLN A 207 6.80 1.02 18.24
CA GLN A 207 7.47 0.00 19.06
C GLN A 207 6.49 -0.73 19.96
N ARG A 208 5.57 -0.01 20.62
CA ARG A 208 4.53 -0.64 21.43
C ARG A 208 3.65 -1.59 20.61
N LEU A 209 3.27 -1.21 19.39
CA LEU A 209 2.40 -2.03 18.53
C LEU A 209 3.12 -3.27 18.01
N VAL A 210 4.40 -3.13 17.62
CA VAL A 210 5.27 -4.24 17.26
C VAL A 210 5.44 -5.22 18.42
N ASP A 211 5.76 -4.72 19.62
CA ASP A 211 5.93 -5.55 20.83
C ASP A 211 4.65 -6.32 21.20
N LEU A 212 3.49 -5.75 20.89
CA LEU A 212 2.20 -6.38 21.10
C LEU A 212 1.84 -7.43 20.04
N GLY A 213 2.55 -7.45 18.91
CA GLY A 213 2.25 -8.34 17.78
C GLY A 213 1.05 -7.88 16.96
N VAL A 214 0.84 -6.57 16.81
CA VAL A 214 -0.18 -6.03 15.88
C VAL A 214 0.30 -6.21 14.43
N ASP A 215 -0.61 -6.58 13.52
CA ASP A 215 -0.29 -6.86 12.11
C ASP A 215 -0.33 -5.59 11.22
N GLY A 216 -1.04 -4.56 11.66
CA GLY A 216 -1.02 -3.27 10.97
C GLY A 216 -1.64 -2.12 11.75
N VAL A 217 -1.45 -0.91 11.24
CA VAL A 217 -1.86 0.30 11.94
C VAL A 217 -2.30 1.40 10.98
N PHE A 218 -3.40 2.06 11.32
CA PHE A 218 -3.81 3.30 10.69
C PHE A 218 -3.04 4.47 11.28
N VAL A 219 -2.38 5.25 10.41
CA VAL A 219 -1.51 6.36 10.81
C VAL A 219 -1.94 7.66 10.14
N ASP A 220 -1.82 8.77 10.86
CA ASP A 220 -2.07 10.13 10.34
C ASP A 220 -0.80 10.80 9.75
N ALA A 221 0.36 10.14 9.89
CA ALA A 221 1.66 10.59 9.37
C ALA A 221 2.54 9.37 9.00
N THR A 222 2.52 8.98 7.72
CA THR A 222 3.23 7.80 7.20
C THR A 222 4.73 7.95 7.30
N ASN A 223 5.28 9.12 6.97
CA ASN A 223 6.70 9.43 7.09
C ASN A 223 7.24 9.15 8.50
N THR A 224 6.51 9.61 9.52
CA THR A 224 6.88 9.40 10.92
C THR A 224 6.78 7.92 11.30
N ALA A 225 5.73 7.23 10.85
CA ALA A 225 5.52 5.81 11.12
C ALA A 225 6.57 4.91 10.46
N ARG A 226 6.95 5.19 9.22
CA ARG A 226 7.92 4.41 8.46
C ARG A 226 9.35 4.62 8.99
N GLU A 227 9.73 5.86 9.33
CA GLU A 227 10.99 6.13 10.07
C GLU A 227 11.03 5.46 11.46
N ALA A 228 9.89 5.40 12.14
CA ALA A 228 9.80 4.71 13.42
C ALA A 228 10.00 3.20 13.24
N LEU A 229 9.37 2.60 12.21
CA LEU A 229 9.46 1.17 11.94
C LEU A 229 10.88 0.75 11.51
N SER A 230 11.58 1.58 10.75
CA SER A 230 12.94 1.28 10.29
C SER A 230 13.92 1.13 11.44
N LYS A 231 13.92 2.07 12.39
CA LYS A 231 14.74 2.01 13.61
C LYS A 231 14.51 0.75 14.44
N ILE A 232 13.28 0.25 14.46
CA ILE A 232 12.90 -0.98 15.18
C ILE A 232 13.47 -2.21 14.47
N ASN A 233 13.44 -2.20 13.14
CA ASN A 233 13.98 -3.27 12.31
C ASN A 233 15.51 -3.22 12.20
N GLY A 234 16.15 -2.16 12.68
CA GLY A 234 17.60 -1.95 12.56
C GLY A 234 18.03 -1.52 11.16
N VAL A 235 17.08 -1.02 10.37
CA VAL A 235 17.26 -0.56 9.00
C VAL A 235 17.26 0.97 9.01
N THR A 236 18.11 1.59 8.20
CA THR A 236 18.07 3.04 7.97
C THR A 236 17.09 3.32 6.83
N VAL A 237 16.33 4.43 6.91
CA VAL A 237 15.42 4.82 5.82
C VAL A 237 15.84 6.14 5.22
N GLY A 238 15.99 6.14 3.89
CA GLY A 238 16.23 7.32 3.06
C GLY A 238 14.97 7.68 2.26
N TYR A 239 14.82 8.98 1.99
CA TYR A 239 13.75 9.53 1.15
C TYR A 239 14.33 10.63 0.26
N GLY A 240 14.05 10.58 -1.04
CA GLY A 240 14.20 11.71 -1.94
C GLY A 240 13.01 12.68 -1.83
N THR A 241 12.73 13.36 -2.94
CA THR A 241 11.80 14.48 -3.04
C THR A 241 10.91 14.38 -4.28
N GLU A 242 10.49 15.51 -4.86
CA GLU A 242 9.69 15.50 -6.11
C GLU A 242 10.54 15.83 -7.34
N GLY A 243 11.86 15.88 -7.20
CA GLY A 243 12.78 16.06 -8.31
C GLY A 243 14.14 15.48 -7.99
N ASP A 244 15.03 15.54 -8.97
CA ASP A 244 16.33 14.84 -9.01
C ASP A 244 17.15 14.98 -7.71
N ASP A 245 17.41 13.84 -7.07
CA ASP A 245 18.13 13.74 -5.81
C ASP A 245 19.44 12.92 -5.94
N GLU A 246 20.39 13.18 -5.04
CA GLU A 246 21.59 12.34 -4.83
C GLU A 246 21.45 11.73 -3.44
N ILE A 247 21.19 10.42 -3.38
CA ILE A 247 20.90 9.69 -2.14
C ILE A 247 22.03 8.71 -1.87
N ALA A 248 22.60 8.78 -0.66
CA ALA A 248 23.59 7.83 -0.18
C ALA A 248 23.07 7.13 1.08
N GLY A 249 23.06 5.80 1.05
CA GLY A 249 22.81 4.94 2.19
C GLY A 249 24.03 4.83 3.10
N THR A 250 24.13 3.70 3.80
CA THR A 250 25.10 3.47 4.88
C THR A 250 25.90 2.19 4.67
N ASP A 251 26.64 1.75 5.69
CA ASP A 251 27.38 0.49 5.66
C ASP A 251 26.53 -0.70 6.19
N GLY A 252 25.21 -0.56 6.32
CA GLY A 252 24.35 -1.68 6.68
C GLY A 252 22.92 -1.49 6.18
N ASP A 253 22.12 -2.55 6.26
CA ASP A 253 20.79 -2.66 5.63
C ASP A 253 19.97 -1.35 5.63
N ASP A 254 19.71 -0.84 4.44
CA ASP A 254 19.00 0.39 4.11
C ASP A 254 17.66 0.10 3.40
N LEU A 255 16.70 1.00 3.58
CA LEU A 255 15.44 1.04 2.83
C LEU A 255 15.27 2.44 2.26
N ILE A 256 15.44 2.58 0.94
CA ILE A 256 15.48 3.87 0.26
C ILE A 256 14.28 4.00 -0.68
N TYR A 257 13.70 5.20 -0.71
CA TYR A 257 12.66 5.61 -1.66
C TYR A 257 13.13 6.88 -2.37
N GLY A 258 13.42 6.81 -3.67
CA GLY A 258 13.80 7.96 -4.52
C GLY A 258 12.67 8.97 -4.66
N MET A 259 11.45 8.46 -4.82
CA MET A 259 10.18 9.18 -4.99
C MET A 259 9.92 9.65 -6.42
N ALA A 260 10.27 10.88 -6.77
CA ALA A 260 10.05 11.37 -8.12
C ALA A 260 11.21 12.22 -8.56
N GLY A 261 11.53 12.19 -9.85
CA GLY A 261 12.72 12.83 -10.40
C GLY A 261 13.72 11.80 -10.88
N ASP A 262 14.73 12.23 -11.62
CA ASP A 262 15.78 11.34 -12.12
C ASP A 262 16.87 11.26 -11.03
N ASP A 263 16.85 10.21 -10.21
CA ASP A 263 17.65 10.12 -8.98
C ASP A 263 18.97 9.36 -9.18
N GLU A 264 20.00 9.74 -8.43
CA GLU A 264 21.26 8.99 -8.30
C GLU A 264 21.35 8.42 -6.89
N ILE A 265 21.17 7.10 -6.75
CA ILE A 265 21.05 6.38 -5.48
C ILE A 265 22.21 5.40 -5.32
N SER A 266 22.95 5.48 -4.22
CA SER A 266 23.96 4.51 -3.82
C SER A 266 23.62 3.96 -2.43
N ALA A 267 23.25 2.68 -2.33
CA ALA A 267 22.76 2.09 -1.09
C ALA A 267 23.90 1.74 -0.12
N GLY A 268 25.00 1.18 -0.61
CA GLY A 268 26.27 1.05 0.12
C GLY A 268 26.64 -0.39 0.42
N ASP A 269 27.09 -0.68 1.65
CA ASP A 269 27.23 -2.06 2.11
C ASP A 269 25.94 -2.43 2.86
N GLY A 270 25.42 -3.65 2.75
CA GLY A 270 24.17 -4.02 3.41
C GLY A 270 23.38 -5.02 2.58
N ASN A 271 22.25 -5.50 3.10
CA ASN A 271 21.24 -6.09 2.24
C ASN A 271 20.12 -5.06 2.12
N ASP A 272 20.17 -4.28 1.06
CA ASP A 272 19.41 -3.07 0.90
C ASP A 272 18.14 -3.31 0.10
N VAL A 273 17.15 -2.45 0.32
CA VAL A 273 15.93 -2.42 -0.49
C VAL A 273 15.77 -1.01 -1.02
N VAL A 274 15.90 -0.84 -2.32
CA VAL A 274 15.81 0.46 -2.98
C VAL A 274 14.61 0.47 -3.92
N TYR A 275 13.79 1.51 -3.81
CA TYR A 275 12.79 1.88 -4.79
C TYR A 275 13.24 3.22 -5.39
N GLY A 276 13.55 3.28 -6.68
CA GLY A 276 13.77 4.53 -7.40
C GLY A 276 12.47 5.35 -7.45
N ASP A 277 11.36 4.63 -7.64
CA ASP A 277 10.03 5.17 -7.88
C ASP A 277 9.95 5.81 -9.29
N ALA A 278 9.57 7.08 -9.44
CA ALA A 278 9.27 7.64 -10.76
C ALA A 278 10.39 8.54 -11.29
N GLY A 279 10.89 8.25 -12.49
CA GLY A 279 11.97 9.00 -13.13
C GLY A 279 12.96 8.05 -13.79
N ASP A 280 13.92 8.59 -14.52
CA ASP A 280 15.01 7.78 -15.09
C ASP A 280 16.12 7.66 -14.03
N ASP A 281 16.07 6.62 -13.19
CA ASP A 281 16.91 6.51 -12.00
C ASP A 281 18.21 5.74 -12.24
N ILE A 282 19.26 6.10 -11.51
CA ILE A 282 20.52 5.35 -11.43
C ILE A 282 20.67 4.80 -10.02
N ILE A 283 20.63 3.47 -9.88
CA ILE A 283 20.64 2.79 -8.58
C ILE A 283 21.82 1.83 -8.47
N GLU A 284 22.71 2.06 -7.50
CA GLU A 284 23.80 1.15 -7.13
C GLU A 284 23.49 0.49 -5.77
N GLY A 285 23.30 -0.83 -5.76
CA GLY A 285 23.09 -1.63 -4.54
C GLY A 285 24.36 -1.67 -3.70
N GLY A 286 25.46 -2.12 -4.30
CA GLY A 286 26.78 -2.08 -3.68
C GLY A 286 27.20 -3.45 -3.19
N ALA A 287 27.34 -3.67 -1.88
CA ALA A 287 27.82 -4.95 -1.35
C ALA A 287 26.81 -5.61 -0.42
N GLY A 288 26.41 -6.82 -0.76
CA GLY A 288 25.48 -7.68 -0.03
C GLY A 288 24.36 -8.12 -0.97
N ASN A 289 23.27 -8.66 -0.44
CA ASN A 289 22.20 -9.20 -1.29
C ASN A 289 21.05 -8.19 -1.34
N ASP A 290 20.99 -7.41 -2.41
CA ASP A 290 20.13 -6.25 -2.53
C ASP A 290 18.84 -6.55 -3.32
N VAL A 291 17.81 -5.74 -3.07
CA VAL A 291 16.58 -5.70 -3.87
C VAL A 291 16.45 -4.31 -4.45
N LEU A 292 16.67 -4.18 -5.74
CA LEU A 292 16.60 -2.92 -6.47
C LEU A 292 15.35 -2.92 -7.35
N VAL A 293 14.50 -1.93 -7.14
CA VAL A 293 13.30 -1.67 -7.94
C VAL A 293 13.45 -0.29 -8.55
N GLY A 294 13.52 -0.18 -9.87
CA GLY A 294 13.60 1.10 -10.57
C GLY A 294 12.28 1.84 -10.41
N GLY A 295 11.23 1.36 -11.07
CA GLY A 295 9.87 1.86 -10.90
C GLY A 295 9.30 2.25 -12.25
N ALA A 296 9.11 3.54 -12.50
CA ALA A 296 8.64 4.02 -13.80
C ALA A 296 9.62 5.03 -14.40
N GLY A 297 10.14 4.74 -15.58
CA GLY A 297 11.19 5.49 -16.27
C GLY A 297 12.20 4.53 -16.88
N ASP A 298 13.17 5.04 -17.61
CA ASP A 298 14.25 4.22 -18.17
C ASP A 298 15.39 4.14 -17.13
N ASP A 299 15.42 3.06 -16.33
CA ASP A 299 16.26 2.95 -15.14
C ASP A 299 17.59 2.22 -15.39
N GLU A 300 18.67 2.63 -14.70
CA GLU A 300 19.95 1.90 -14.63
C GLU A 300 20.15 1.28 -13.24
N LEU A 301 20.01 -0.05 -13.14
CA LEU A 301 20.14 -0.82 -11.90
C LEU A 301 21.46 -1.61 -11.88
N PHE A 302 22.30 -1.34 -10.89
CA PHE A 302 23.59 -2.02 -10.65
C PHE A 302 23.55 -2.77 -9.31
N GLY A 303 23.44 -4.10 -9.34
CA GLY A 303 23.39 -4.95 -8.15
C GLY A 303 24.67 -4.84 -7.32
N GLY A 304 25.82 -5.05 -7.97
CA GLY A 304 27.12 -4.91 -7.32
C GLY A 304 27.67 -6.27 -6.92
N ALA A 305 27.87 -6.53 -5.64
CA ALA A 305 28.46 -7.77 -5.15
C ALA A 305 27.53 -8.51 -4.18
N GLY A 306 27.09 -9.70 -4.55
CA GLY A 306 26.20 -10.53 -3.75
C GLY A 306 25.22 -11.28 -4.64
N ASP A 307 24.16 -11.83 -4.07
CA ASP A 307 23.09 -12.43 -4.88
C ASP A 307 21.90 -11.45 -4.88
N ASP A 308 21.76 -10.67 -5.96
CA ASP A 308 20.84 -9.52 -6.02
C ASP A 308 19.52 -9.84 -6.75
N VAL A 309 18.49 -9.04 -6.46
CA VAL A 309 17.22 -9.05 -7.19
C VAL A 309 16.99 -7.68 -7.81
N LEU A 310 16.93 -7.62 -9.13
CA LEU A 310 16.75 -6.40 -9.90
C LEU A 310 15.41 -6.45 -10.62
N LYS A 311 14.61 -5.40 -10.47
CA LYS A 311 13.34 -5.20 -11.16
C LYS A 311 13.35 -3.79 -11.75
N GLY A 312 13.52 -3.68 -13.07
CA GLY A 312 13.52 -2.40 -13.79
C GLY A 312 12.20 -1.67 -13.58
N GLY A 313 11.14 -2.17 -14.20
CA GLY A 313 9.79 -1.71 -13.90
C GLY A 313 9.06 -1.40 -15.19
N VAL A 314 8.64 -0.15 -15.36
CA VAL A 314 8.04 0.35 -16.61
C VAL A 314 9.04 1.28 -17.29
N GLY A 315 9.54 0.88 -18.45
CA GLY A 315 10.51 1.65 -19.22
C GLY A 315 11.47 0.70 -19.94
N ASP A 316 12.44 1.26 -20.67
CA ASP A 316 13.53 0.49 -21.25
C ASP A 316 14.72 0.51 -20.28
N ASP A 317 14.91 -0.56 -19.50
CA ASP A 317 15.80 -0.57 -18.35
C ASP A 317 17.15 -1.25 -18.63
N LEU A 318 18.18 -0.88 -17.86
CA LEU A 318 19.49 -1.55 -17.80
C LEU A 318 19.63 -2.27 -16.46
N LEU A 319 19.72 -3.60 -16.48
CA LEU A 319 19.91 -4.43 -15.28
C LEU A 319 21.27 -5.10 -15.31
N ASP A 320 22.22 -4.58 -14.53
CA ASP A 320 23.56 -5.17 -14.33
C ASP A 320 23.63 -5.86 -12.97
N GLY A 321 23.63 -7.20 -12.97
CA GLY A 321 23.69 -7.99 -11.73
C GLY A 321 25.03 -7.93 -11.02
N GLY A 322 26.14 -7.74 -11.75
CA GLY A 322 27.48 -7.73 -11.16
C GLY A 322 28.00 -9.10 -10.66
N ASP A 323 28.73 -9.06 -9.54
CA ASP A 323 29.41 -10.22 -8.96
C ASP A 323 28.44 -11.09 -8.13
N GLY A 324 27.95 -12.20 -8.70
CA GLY A 324 27.27 -13.23 -7.91
C GLY A 324 26.27 -14.07 -8.69
N VAL A 325 25.14 -14.41 -8.06
CA VAL A 325 24.00 -15.08 -8.71
C VAL A 325 22.75 -14.23 -8.56
N ASP A 326 22.53 -13.41 -9.59
CA ASP A 326 21.50 -12.38 -9.56
C ASP A 326 20.22 -12.83 -10.26
N THR A 327 19.14 -12.13 -9.95
CA THR A 327 17.79 -12.40 -10.47
C THR A 327 17.21 -11.13 -11.06
N ALA A 328 16.97 -11.14 -12.38
CA ALA A 328 16.06 -10.17 -13.01
C ALA A 328 14.61 -10.61 -12.80
N ASP A 329 13.80 -9.80 -12.12
CA ASP A 329 12.43 -10.10 -11.71
C ASP A 329 11.41 -9.34 -12.58
N TYR A 330 10.65 -10.11 -13.38
CA TYR A 330 9.56 -9.64 -14.24
C TYR A 330 8.18 -10.10 -13.76
N SER A 331 8.04 -10.47 -12.49
CA SER A 331 6.80 -11.08 -11.97
C SER A 331 5.58 -10.16 -11.98
N ASP A 332 5.80 -8.85 -12.10
CA ASP A 332 4.73 -7.84 -12.22
C ASP A 332 4.22 -7.64 -13.65
N ASP A 333 4.97 -8.04 -14.69
CA ASP A 333 4.47 -8.01 -16.07
C ASP A 333 3.46 -9.15 -16.28
N THR A 334 2.20 -8.78 -16.40
CA THR A 334 1.10 -9.75 -16.47
C THR A 334 0.80 -10.21 -17.89
N ALA A 335 1.30 -9.48 -18.90
CA ALA A 335 1.22 -9.83 -20.31
C ALA A 335 2.27 -10.89 -20.69
N GLY A 336 3.36 -10.96 -19.93
CA GLY A 336 4.46 -11.90 -20.02
C GLY A 336 5.63 -11.36 -20.85
N VAL A 337 6.84 -11.75 -20.47
CA VAL A 337 8.09 -11.25 -21.08
C VAL A 337 8.73 -12.25 -22.04
N THR A 338 9.44 -11.72 -23.04
CA THR A 338 10.31 -12.49 -23.94
C THR A 338 11.78 -12.24 -23.59
N VAL A 339 12.49 -13.28 -23.16
CA VAL A 339 13.90 -13.16 -22.74
C VAL A 339 14.84 -13.84 -23.75
N ASP A 340 15.85 -13.11 -24.23
CA ASP A 340 16.97 -13.63 -25.03
C ASP A 340 18.29 -13.48 -24.28
N LEU A 341 18.66 -14.52 -23.55
CA LEU A 341 19.93 -14.58 -22.79
C LEU A 341 21.19 -14.56 -23.68
N SER A 342 21.06 -14.75 -24.99
CA SER A 342 22.20 -14.66 -25.91
C SER A 342 22.42 -13.24 -26.42
N ALA A 343 21.34 -12.46 -26.51
CA ALA A 343 21.37 -11.03 -26.78
C ALA A 343 21.58 -10.21 -25.50
N GLY A 344 21.26 -10.78 -24.33
CA GLY A 344 21.25 -10.05 -23.06
C GLY A 344 20.07 -9.09 -23.01
N THR A 345 18.88 -9.54 -23.40
CA THR A 345 17.70 -8.65 -23.43
C THR A 345 16.45 -9.34 -22.90
N ALA A 346 15.54 -8.56 -22.34
CA ALA A 346 14.17 -8.95 -22.03
C ALA A 346 13.21 -7.89 -22.60
N SER A 347 12.02 -8.30 -23.01
CA SER A 347 11.02 -7.33 -23.51
C SER A 347 9.61 -7.70 -23.07
N GLY A 348 8.84 -6.73 -22.60
CA GLY A 348 7.46 -6.85 -22.11
C GLY A 348 6.53 -5.76 -22.63
N ASP A 349 5.22 -5.88 -22.35
CA ASP A 349 4.27 -4.80 -22.67
C ASP A 349 4.40 -3.67 -21.63
N GLU A 350 4.59 -4.04 -20.36
CA GLU A 350 4.82 -3.11 -19.26
C GLU A 350 6.32 -2.84 -19.08
N ALA A 351 7.16 -3.89 -19.15
CA ALA A 351 8.60 -3.82 -18.88
C ALA A 351 9.50 -3.39 -20.06
N GLY A 352 8.96 -2.68 -21.07
CA GLY A 352 9.74 -2.15 -22.21
C GLY A 352 10.70 -3.13 -22.89
N ASP A 353 11.82 -2.61 -23.40
CA ASP A 353 12.93 -3.34 -24.04
C ASP A 353 14.23 -3.23 -23.21
N ASP A 354 14.41 -4.13 -22.23
CA ASP A 354 15.52 -4.10 -21.28
C ASP A 354 16.83 -4.74 -21.78
N GLU A 355 17.95 -4.23 -21.28
CA GLU A 355 19.30 -4.80 -21.39
C GLU A 355 19.70 -5.51 -20.09
N LEU A 356 20.15 -6.76 -20.19
CA LEU A 356 20.57 -7.63 -19.10
C LEU A 356 22.09 -7.85 -19.15
N ILE A 357 22.79 -7.38 -18.12
CA ILE A 357 24.25 -7.49 -17.96
C ILE A 357 24.58 -8.35 -16.73
N SER A 358 25.68 -9.08 -16.83
CA SER A 358 26.29 -9.90 -15.76
C SER A 358 27.80 -9.74 -15.77
#